data_AF-A0A2S3W2Y4-F1
#
_entry.id   AF-A0A2S3W2Y4-F1
#
_cell.length_a   1.000
_cell.length_b   1.000
_cell.length_c   1.000
_cell.angle_alpha   90.00
_cell.angle_beta   90.00
_cell.angle_gamma   90.00
#
_symmetry.space_group_name_H-M   'P 1'
#
loop_
_entity.id
_entity.type
_entity.pdbx_description
1 polymer ?
#
loop_
_entity_poly.entity_id
_entity_poly.type
_entity_poly.pdbx_seq_one_letter_code
_entity_poly.pdbx_strand_id
1 'polypeptide(L)'
;MTSPIRKATMAALGADRRCYKEPATANAQAQSDRFRAAYRKVIQTPARSFADLQDKARLVMLFDPDPKQIEGSLARDILAMKGGAK
;
A
#
# COMPACT_ATOMS: atom_id res chain seq x y z
N MET A 1 -12.35 1.87 -14.87
CA MET A 1 -10.97 1.39 -15.11
C MET A 1 -10.18 1.46 -13.82
N THR A 2 -9.48 0.40 -13.41
CA THR A 2 -8.64 0.40 -12.20
C THR A 2 -7.30 1.07 -12.49
N SER A 3 -6.97 2.16 -11.78
CA SER A 3 -5.67 2.85 -11.85
C SER A 3 -4.50 1.87 -11.65
N PRO A 4 -3.35 2.07 -12.31
CA PRO A 4 -2.12 1.31 -12.06
C PRO A 4 -1.72 1.25 -10.57
N ILE A 5 -1.97 2.33 -9.82
CA ILE A 5 -1.73 2.42 -8.37
C ILE A 5 -2.68 1.48 -7.63
N ARG A 6 -3.97 1.49 -7.96
CA ARG A 6 -4.97 0.60 -7.37
C ARG A 6 -4.65 -0.87 -7.59
N LYS A 7 -4.24 -1.23 -8.81
CA LYS A 7 -3.87 -2.62 -9.15
C LYS A 7 -2.68 -3.11 -8.33
N ALA A 8 -1.64 -2.29 -8.19
CA ALA A 8 -0.46 -2.65 -7.42
C ALA A 8 -0.73 -2.68 -5.90
N THR A 9 -1.57 -1.77 -5.41
CA THR A 9 -1.99 -1.74 -3.99
C THR A 9 -2.75 -3.01 -3.59
N MET A 10 -3.70 -3.44 -4.41
CA MET A 10 -4.44 -4.70 -4.19
C MET A 10 -3.53 -5.93 -4.24
N ALA A 11 -2.52 -5.94 -5.12
CA ALA A 11 -1.56 -7.03 -5.22
C ALA A 11 -0.69 -7.12 -3.95
N ALA A 12 -0.23 -5.99 -3.41
CA ALA A 12 0.54 -5.92 -2.17
C ALA A 12 -0.29 -6.40 -0.96
N LEU A 13 -1.52 -5.90 -0.79
CA LEU A 13 -2.46 -6.36 0.23
C LEU A 13 -2.71 -7.87 0.17
N GLY A 14 -2.88 -8.40 -1.04
CA GLY A 14 -3.08 -9.82 -1.26
C GLY A 14 -1.83 -10.68 -1.02
N ALA A 15 -0.63 -10.12 -1.17
CA ALA A 15 0.63 -10.81 -0.88
C ALA A 15 0.89 -10.86 0.63
N ASP A 16 0.71 -9.74 1.33
CA ASP A 16 0.87 -9.63 2.78
C ASP A 16 -0.06 -10.61 3.54
N ARG A 17 -1.35 -10.62 3.18
CA ARG A 17 -2.33 -11.57 3.74
C ARG A 17 -1.97 -13.04 3.51
N ARG A 18 -1.28 -13.37 2.41
CA ARG A 18 -0.81 -14.73 2.12
C ARG A 18 0.44 -15.07 2.92
N CYS A 19 1.37 -14.12 3.03
CA CYS A 19 2.57 -14.22 3.85
C CYS A 19 2.23 -14.58 5.30
N TYR A 20 1.23 -13.92 5.90
CA TYR A 20 0.79 -14.19 7.27
C TYR A 20 0.19 -15.59 7.48
N LYS A 21 -0.36 -16.21 6.43
CA LYS A 21 -1.00 -17.54 6.48
C LYS A 21 -0.06 -18.69 6.14
N GLU A 22 1.06 -18.42 5.50
CA GLU A 22 2.02 -19.44 5.11
C GLU A 22 3.02 -19.69 6.25
N PRO A 23 3.26 -20.96 6.64
CA PRO A 23 4.38 -21.27 7.53
C PRO A 23 5.68 -20.80 6.87
N ALA A 24 6.65 -20.37 7.69
CA ALA A 24 7.93 -19.78 7.27
C ALA A 24 8.70 -20.68 6.29
N THR A 25 8.38 -20.56 5.01
CA THR A 25 8.86 -21.37 3.89
C THR A 25 9.33 -20.43 2.78
N ALA A 26 9.94 -20.98 1.72
CA ALA A 26 10.38 -20.22 0.54
C ALA A 26 9.27 -19.36 -0.10
N ASN A 27 8.00 -19.72 0.09
CA ASN A 27 6.88 -18.92 -0.40
C ASN A 27 6.72 -17.59 0.35
N ALA A 28 7.01 -17.54 1.66
CA ALA A 28 6.95 -16.30 2.44
C ALA A 28 7.96 -15.26 1.93
N GLN A 29 9.18 -15.71 1.59
CA GLN A 29 10.19 -14.84 0.96
C GLN A 29 9.69 -14.32 -0.40
N ALA A 30 9.14 -15.19 -1.24
CA ALA A 30 8.59 -14.80 -2.53
C ALA A 30 7.41 -13.81 -2.42
N GLN A 31 6.54 -13.94 -1.40
CA GLN A 31 5.46 -12.97 -1.16
C GLN A 31 6.00 -11.63 -0.63
N SER A 32 7.02 -11.66 0.23
CA SER A 32 7.72 -10.45 0.71
C SER A 32 8.37 -9.67 -0.45
N ASP A 33 9.02 -10.37 -1.39
CA ASP A 33 9.63 -9.74 -2.56
C ASP A 33 8.57 -9.18 -3.52
N ARG A 34 7.44 -9.88 -3.71
CA ARG A 34 6.29 -9.37 -4.47
C ARG A 34 5.70 -8.11 -3.84
N PHE A 35 5.58 -8.08 -2.51
CA PHE A 35 5.13 -6.91 -1.77
C PHE A 35 6.10 -5.73 -1.99
N ARG A 36 7.41 -5.93 -1.81
CA ARG A 36 8.44 -4.89 -2.02
C ARG A 36 8.43 -4.34 -3.44
N ALA A 37 8.28 -5.20 -4.45
CA ALA A 37 8.20 -4.79 -5.85
C ALA A 37 6.95 -3.94 -6.13
N ALA A 38 5.79 -4.37 -5.61
CA ALA A 38 4.55 -3.61 -5.73
C ALA A 38 4.62 -2.25 -5.01
N TYR A 39 5.21 -2.23 -3.81
CA TYR A 39 5.42 -1.03 -3.00
C TYR A 39 6.28 0.01 -3.74
N ARG A 40 7.46 -0.40 -4.25
CA ARG A 40 8.34 0.49 -5.04
C ARG A 40 7.62 1.07 -6.25
N LYS A 41 6.86 0.24 -6.97
CA LYS A 41 6.10 0.69 -8.14
C LYS A 41 5.07 1.76 -7.78
N VAL A 42 4.36 1.60 -6.66
CA VAL A 42 3.35 2.58 -6.23
C VAL A 42 3.98 3.88 -5.74
N ILE A 43 5.08 3.83 -4.98
CA ILE A 43 5.78 5.04 -4.54
C ILE A 43 6.26 5.86 -5.74
N GLN A 44 6.88 5.23 -6.73
CA GLN A 44 7.43 5.89 -7.92
C GLN A 44 6.35 6.38 -8.90
N THR A 45 5.12 5.88 -8.82
CA THR A 45 4.04 6.32 -9.72
C THR A 45 3.40 7.60 -9.18
N PRO A 46 3.37 8.72 -9.91
CA PRO A 46 2.69 9.93 -9.44
C PRO A 46 1.19 9.69 -9.30
N ALA A 47 0.62 10.13 -8.16
CA ALA A 47 -0.82 10.07 -7.93
C ALA A 47 -1.54 11.10 -8.81
N ARG A 48 -2.61 10.71 -9.50
CA ARG A 48 -3.40 11.60 -10.38
C ARG A 48 -4.78 11.90 -9.82
N SER A 49 -5.16 11.25 -8.73
CA SER A 49 -6.45 11.39 -8.09
C SER A 49 -6.33 11.21 -6.58
N PHE A 50 -7.34 11.68 -5.85
CA PHE A 50 -7.43 11.43 -4.42
C PHE A 50 -7.50 9.93 -4.08
N ALA A 51 -8.15 9.14 -4.95
CA ALA A 51 -8.18 7.68 -4.81
C ALA A 51 -6.77 7.06 -4.91
N ASP A 52 -5.90 7.58 -5.78
CA ASP A 52 -4.51 7.14 -5.87
C ASP A 52 -3.72 7.47 -4.60
N LEU A 53 -3.97 8.64 -3.97
CA LEU A 53 -3.37 9.02 -2.69
C LEU A 53 -3.83 8.09 -1.56
N GLN A 54 -5.12 7.75 -1.52
CA GLN A 54 -5.64 6.78 -0.54
C GLN A 54 -5.04 5.39 -0.72
N ASP A 55 -4.86 4.93 -1.96
CA ASP A 55 -4.21 3.65 -2.26
C ASP A 55 -2.73 3.65 -1.83
N LYS A 56 -2.00 4.76 -2.05
CA LYS A 56 -0.65 4.94 -1.51
C LYS A 56 -0.62 4.91 0.03
N ALA A 57 -1.54 5.63 0.68
CA ALA A 57 -1.62 5.68 2.13
C ALA A 57 -1.91 4.29 2.75
N ARG A 58 -2.75 3.47 2.11
CA ARG A 58 -2.97 2.06 2.52
C ARG A 58 -1.68 1.25 2.51
N LEU A 59 -0.80 1.47 1.53
CA LEU A 59 0.49 0.78 1.46
C LEU A 59 1.46 1.23 2.55
N VAL A 60 1.52 2.53 2.84
CA VAL A 60 2.35 3.04 3.94
C VAL A 60 1.90 2.42 5.27
N MET A 61 0.59 2.39 5.53
CA MET A 61 0.03 1.78 6.74
C MET A 61 0.31 0.26 6.89
N LEU A 62 0.58 -0.45 5.79
CA LEU A 62 1.01 -1.86 5.83
C LEU A 62 2.50 -2.01 6.12
N PHE A 63 3.33 -1.10 5.63
CA PHE A 63 4.78 -1.19 5.75
C PHE A 63 5.28 -0.61 7.08
N ASP A 64 4.82 0.59 7.42
CA ASP A 64 5.22 1.30 8.62
C ASP A 64 4.08 2.21 9.12
N PRO A 65 3.21 1.71 10.02
CA PRO A 65 2.10 2.48 10.57
C PRO A 65 2.51 3.45 11.70
N ASP A 66 3.82 3.60 12.01
CA ASP A 66 4.28 4.39 13.17
C ASP A 66 3.78 5.84 13.07
N PRO A 67 2.95 6.31 14.04
CA PRO A 67 2.46 7.68 14.06
C PRO A 67 3.57 8.73 14.13
N LYS A 68 4.71 8.36 14.70
CA LYS A 68 5.83 9.27 14.94
C LYS A 68 6.61 9.55 13.66
N GLN A 69 6.43 8.72 12.63
CA GLN A 69 6.95 9.00 11.29
C GLN A 69 5.97 9.85 10.50
N ILE A 70 6.51 10.82 9.76
CA ILE A 70 5.73 11.79 8.99
C ILE A 70 4.85 11.06 7.97
N GLU A 71 5.39 10.02 7.34
CA GLU A 71 4.71 9.19 6.35
C GLU A 71 3.49 8.47 6.94
N GLY A 72 3.63 7.91 8.15
CA GLY A 72 2.55 7.23 8.86
C GLY A 72 1.45 8.18 9.32
N SER A 73 1.82 9.36 9.82
CA SER A 73 0.84 10.42 10.16
C SER A 73 0.09 10.90 8.92
N LEU A 74 0.80 11.23 7.85
CA LEU A 74 0.21 11.72 6.60
C LEU A 74 -0.69 10.66 5.96
N ALA A 75 -0.31 9.39 5.99
CA ALA A 75 -1.13 8.30 5.49
C ALA A 75 -2.47 8.21 6.23
N ARG A 76 -2.48 8.38 7.55
CA ARG A 76 -3.72 8.42 8.32
C ARG A 76 -4.58 9.61 7.98
N ASP A 77 -3.99 10.78 7.86
CA ASP A 77 -4.72 12.00 7.49
C ASP A 77 -5.38 11.82 6.12
N ILE A 78 -4.65 11.26 5.14
CA ILE A 78 -5.19 10.96 3.80
C ILE A 78 -6.34 9.94 3.85
N LEU A 79 -6.25 8.93 4.72
CA LEU A 79 -7.32 7.93 4.87
C LEU A 79 -8.53 8.46 5.65
N ALA A 80 -8.31 9.40 6.57
CA ALA A 80 -9.35 10.07 7.34
C ALA A 80 -10.09 11.14 6.51
N MET A 81 -9.43 11.70 5.50
CA MET A 81 -10.06 12.63 4.56
C MET A 81 -11.18 11.94 3.77
N LYS A 82 -12.42 12.35 4.03
CA LYS A 82 -13.58 11.97 3.21
C LYS A 82 -13.70 12.91 2.01
N GLY A 83 -13.35 12.40 0.83
CA GLY A 83 -13.85 12.86 -0.48
C GLY A 83 -14.00 14.37 -0.67
N GLY A 84 -12.89 15.11 -0.63
CA GLY A 84 -12.85 16.48 -1.13
C GLY A 84 -12.87 16.51 -2.66
N ALA A 85 -14.07 16.41 -3.24
CA ALA A 85 -14.50 17.03 -4.51
C ALA A 85 -15.85 16.42 -4.94
N LYS A 86 -16.94 17.15 -4.70
CA LYS A 86 -18.05 17.20 -5.65
C LYS A 86 -17.73 18.31 -6.64
#